data_AF-A0A7W1SY03-F1
#
_entry.id   AF-A0A7W1SY03-F1
#
_cell.length_a   1.000
_cell.length_b   1.000
_cell.length_c   1.000
_cell.angle_alpha   90.00
_cell.angle_beta   90.00
_cell.angle_gamma   90.00
#
_symmetry.space_group_name_H-M   'P 1'
#
loop_
_entity.id
_entity.type
_entity.pdbx_description
1 polymer ?
#
loop_
_entity_poly.entity_id
_entity_poly.type
_entity_poly.pdbx_seq_one_letter_code
_entity_poly.pdbx_strand_id
1 'polypeptide(L)'
;MIVAIVFSGIAWGQQAKADGLTGSAGRGGQLYRRYCVYCHGPHGDGAGENAIYVDPRPRDCTKALFKCRSTASGMLPSDRDLYESITRGFYASGMPSWVALTKQQRIDLVAYVKTFSPRFKQESVAAPVTIPAEPASTPQSVQRGAELFAKVNCWSCHGKEGRGDGPSAATLTDSKGNPIRPYDLTGGTRFKCGSSDQELYRDLVNGLDGTPMPSFSDALKPDQIWDVVHYIHTLQHGGTAIVIADSDQDK
;
A
#
# COMPACT_ATOMS: atom_id res chain seq x y z
N MET A 1 -34.99 -36.34 24.04
CA MET A 1 -34.09 -35.33 24.62
C MET A 1 -32.82 -35.30 23.78
N ILE A 2 -32.66 -34.30 22.92
CA ILE A 2 -31.42 -34.09 22.15
C ILE A 2 -30.68 -32.96 22.85
N VAL A 3 -29.54 -33.29 23.46
CA VAL A 3 -28.67 -32.31 24.11
C VAL A 3 -27.88 -31.60 23.02
N ALA A 4 -28.23 -30.34 22.74
CA ALA A 4 -27.44 -29.48 21.88
C ALA A 4 -26.18 -29.06 22.65
N ILE A 5 -25.03 -29.61 22.25
CA ILE A 5 -23.73 -29.18 22.75
C ILE A 5 -23.38 -27.87 22.03
N VAL A 6 -23.55 -26.75 22.73
CA VAL A 6 -23.06 -25.44 22.28
C VAL A 6 -21.56 -25.40 22.58
N PHE A 7 -20.73 -25.57 21.56
CA PHE A 7 -19.31 -25.24 21.66
C PHE A 7 -19.18 -23.72 21.74
N SER A 8 -19.10 -23.20 22.96
CA SER A 8 -18.60 -21.85 23.22
C SER A 8 -17.10 -21.81 22.90
N GLY A 9 -16.78 -21.66 21.61
CA GLY A 9 -15.44 -21.30 21.17
C GLY A 9 -15.13 -19.91 21.70
N ILE A 10 -14.23 -19.83 22.68
CA ILE A 10 -13.65 -18.57 23.11
C ILE A 10 -12.96 -17.98 21.88
N ALA A 11 -13.51 -16.92 21.31
CA ALA A 11 -12.89 -16.15 20.24
C ALA A 11 -11.63 -15.49 20.81
N TRP A 12 -10.51 -16.20 20.78
CA TRP A 12 -9.19 -15.62 20.95
C TRP A 12 -9.04 -14.59 19.84
N GLY A 13 -9.18 -13.30 20.19
CA GLY A 13 -8.94 -12.21 19.26
C GLY A 13 -7.61 -12.45 18.57
N GLN A 14 -7.62 -12.49 17.23
CA GLN A 14 -6.48 -12.93 16.42
C GLN A 14 -5.21 -12.17 16.80
N GLN A 15 -4.34 -12.83 17.58
CA GLN A 15 -3.04 -12.29 17.96
C GLN A 15 -2.24 -12.02 16.69
N ALA A 16 -1.58 -10.85 16.62
CA ALA A 16 -0.73 -10.54 15.47
C ALA A 16 0.51 -11.44 15.49
N LYS A 17 0.87 -12.05 14.35
CA LYS A 17 2.03 -12.92 14.23
C LYS A 17 2.90 -12.57 13.03
N ALA A 18 4.21 -12.42 13.25
CA ALA A 18 5.20 -12.26 12.19
C ALA A 18 6.56 -12.75 12.67
N ASP A 19 7.35 -13.40 11.80
CA ASP A 19 8.70 -13.90 12.08
C ASP A 19 8.80 -14.75 13.36
N GLY A 20 7.79 -15.59 13.64
CA GLY A 20 7.73 -16.42 14.85
C GLY A 20 7.38 -15.67 16.14
N LEU A 21 7.17 -14.35 16.07
CA LEU A 21 6.77 -13.52 17.20
C LEU A 21 5.26 -13.41 17.29
N THR A 22 4.75 -13.26 18.52
CA THR A 22 3.33 -12.99 18.80
C THR A 22 3.20 -11.63 19.48
N GLY A 23 2.39 -10.75 18.90
CA GLY A 23 2.17 -9.39 19.36
C GLY A 23 1.16 -9.30 20.52
N SER A 24 1.42 -8.36 21.43
CA SER A 24 0.52 -7.99 22.52
C SER A 24 -0.04 -6.57 22.30
N ALA A 25 -1.36 -6.46 22.16
CA ALA A 25 -2.01 -5.16 22.04
C ALA A 25 -1.80 -4.27 23.28
N GLY A 26 -1.68 -4.85 24.48
CA GLY A 26 -1.44 -4.09 25.71
C GLY A 26 -0.07 -3.38 25.69
N ARG A 27 0.99 -4.09 25.29
CA ARG A 27 2.33 -3.49 25.11
C ARG A 27 2.35 -2.54 23.92
N GLY A 28 1.72 -2.94 22.81
CA GLY A 28 1.58 -2.12 21.62
C GLY A 28 0.90 -0.78 21.88
N GLY A 29 -0.13 -0.76 22.73
CA GLY A 29 -0.83 0.47 23.08
C GLY A 29 0.03 1.48 23.84
N GLN A 30 0.98 1.02 24.66
CA GLN A 30 1.95 1.91 25.31
C GLN A 30 2.89 2.55 24.29
N LEU A 31 3.38 1.75 23.34
CA LEU A 31 4.24 2.23 22.24
C LEU A 31 3.48 3.20 21.33
N TYR A 32 2.25 2.86 20.96
CA TYR A 32 1.41 3.67 20.09
C TYR A 32 1.16 5.05 20.69
N ARG A 33 0.80 5.13 21.98
CA ARG A 33 0.63 6.40 22.70
C ARG A 33 1.91 7.23 22.73
N ARG A 34 3.07 6.59 22.75
CA ARG A 34 4.36 7.30 22.79
C ARG A 34 4.79 7.82 21.42
N TYR A 35 4.52 7.06 20.35
CA TYR A 35 5.18 7.25 19.06
C TYR A 35 4.24 7.54 17.89
N CYS A 36 3.00 7.06 17.93
CA CYS A 36 2.11 7.05 16.77
C CYS A 36 0.92 8.00 16.93
N VAL A 37 0.47 8.23 18.17
CA VAL A 37 -0.78 8.95 18.48
C VAL A 37 -0.83 10.37 17.93
N TYR A 38 0.30 11.07 17.87
CA TYR A 38 0.36 12.46 17.42
C TYR A 38 0.00 12.62 15.95
N CYS A 39 0.24 11.60 15.12
CA CYS A 39 -0.19 11.59 13.72
C CYS A 39 -1.48 10.80 13.53
N HIS A 40 -1.58 9.59 14.10
CA HIS A 40 -2.69 8.68 13.83
C HIS A 40 -3.92 8.85 14.73
N GLY A 41 -3.84 9.69 15.77
CA GLY A 41 -4.92 9.98 16.71
C GLY A 41 -5.09 8.91 17.80
N PRO A 42 -5.68 9.23 18.96
CA PRO A 42 -5.93 8.25 20.03
C PRO A 42 -6.90 7.14 19.61
N HIS A 43 -7.73 7.40 18.60
CA HIS A 43 -8.72 6.47 18.05
C HIS A 43 -8.25 5.75 16.78
N GLY A 44 -7.01 5.99 16.32
CA GLY A 44 -6.49 5.38 15.10
C GLY A 44 -7.20 5.83 13.83
N ASP A 45 -7.90 6.97 13.87
CA ASP A 45 -8.70 7.55 12.79
C ASP A 45 -7.89 8.46 11.85
N GLY A 46 -6.58 8.59 12.08
CA GLY A 46 -5.71 9.48 11.31
C GLY A 46 -5.91 10.96 11.65
N ALA A 47 -6.55 11.28 12.78
CA ALA A 47 -6.83 12.65 13.22
C ALA A 47 -6.01 13.04 14.47
N GLY A 48 -4.72 12.66 14.51
CA GLY A 48 -3.80 13.13 15.54
C GLY A 48 -3.55 14.64 15.44
N GLU A 49 -3.04 15.25 16.52
CA GLU A 49 -2.77 16.70 16.58
C GLU A 49 -1.91 17.22 15.40
N ASN A 50 -0.96 16.40 14.93
CA ASN A 50 -0.06 16.73 13.84
C ASN A 50 -0.59 16.32 12.47
N ALA A 51 -1.74 15.61 12.40
CA ALA A 51 -2.28 15.13 11.14
C ALA A 51 -2.55 16.24 10.12
N ILE A 52 -2.82 17.47 10.59
CA ILE A 52 -3.04 18.64 9.73
C ILE A 52 -1.80 19.16 9.03
N TYR A 53 -0.62 18.83 9.54
CA TYR A 53 0.67 19.27 8.99
C TYR A 53 1.38 18.19 8.18
N VAL A 54 0.76 17.01 8.02
CA VAL A 54 1.36 15.87 7.31
C VAL A 54 0.60 15.63 6.01
N ASP A 55 1.33 15.67 4.90
CA ASP A 55 0.84 15.35 3.55
C ASP A 55 1.65 14.18 2.98
N PRO A 56 1.01 13.08 2.54
CA PRO A 56 -0.42 12.76 2.66
C PRO A 56 -0.86 12.55 4.11
N ARG A 57 -2.16 12.78 4.38
CA ARG A 57 -2.77 12.59 5.69
C ARG A 57 -2.48 11.19 6.27
N PRO A 58 -2.28 11.07 7.61
CA PRO A 58 -2.06 9.80 8.26
C PRO A 58 -3.20 8.80 8.02
N ARG A 59 -2.87 7.51 7.95
CA ARG A 59 -3.87 6.46 7.69
C ARG A 59 -4.88 6.37 8.84
N ASP A 60 -6.15 6.35 8.47
CA ASP A 60 -7.27 5.88 9.28
C ASP A 60 -7.30 4.35 9.33
N CYS A 61 -6.85 3.80 10.46
CA CYS A 61 -6.79 2.37 10.73
C CYS A 61 -8.17 1.78 11.08
N THR A 62 -9.18 2.60 11.40
CA THR A 62 -10.53 2.11 11.76
C THR A 62 -11.25 1.45 10.59
N LYS A 63 -10.93 1.89 9.36
CA LYS A 63 -11.48 1.34 8.11
C LYS A 63 -10.85 0.00 7.70
N ALA A 64 -9.69 -0.33 8.26
CA ALA A 64 -8.84 -1.44 7.84
C ALA A 64 -8.55 -1.49 6.32
N LEU A 65 -8.45 -0.32 5.68
CA LEU A 65 -8.01 -0.17 4.29
C LEU A 65 -6.53 0.24 4.27
N PHE A 66 -5.65 -0.68 3.87
CA PHE A 66 -4.20 -0.48 3.91
C PHE A 66 -3.61 -0.47 2.50
N LYS A 67 -2.68 0.46 2.23
CA LYS A 67 -2.12 0.63 0.87
C LYS A 67 -1.26 -0.56 0.46
N CYS A 68 -0.32 -0.91 1.32
CA CYS A 68 0.73 -1.87 1.01
C CYS A 68 0.39 -3.22 1.61
N ARG A 69 -0.02 -4.17 0.77
CA ARG A 69 -0.57 -5.44 1.23
C ARG A 69 -0.37 -6.54 0.19
N SER A 70 -0.34 -7.78 0.68
CA SER A 70 -0.13 -8.98 -0.13
C SER A 70 -1.43 -9.60 -0.67
N THR A 71 -2.58 -9.21 -0.15
CA THR A 71 -3.89 -9.75 -0.50
C THR A 71 -4.57 -8.95 -1.63
N ALA A 72 -5.58 -9.50 -2.29
CA ALA A 72 -6.31 -8.85 -3.40
C ALA A 72 -7.17 -7.63 -2.97
N SER A 73 -7.46 -6.67 -3.86
CA SER A 73 -8.10 -5.37 -3.52
C SER A 73 -9.30 -5.48 -2.57
N GLY A 74 -9.36 -4.61 -1.56
CA GLY A 74 -10.42 -4.59 -0.53
C GLY A 74 -10.27 -5.60 0.61
N MET A 75 -9.38 -6.59 0.46
CA MET A 75 -9.12 -7.60 1.50
C MET A 75 -8.19 -7.08 2.59
N LEU A 76 -8.33 -7.63 3.80
CA LEU A 76 -7.46 -7.29 4.93
C LEU A 76 -5.97 -7.57 4.63
N PRO A 77 -5.05 -6.71 5.09
CA PRO A 77 -3.63 -7.03 5.05
C PRO A 77 -3.29 -8.19 5.99
N SER A 78 -2.23 -8.92 5.68
CA SER A 78 -1.65 -9.87 6.63
C SER A 78 -0.95 -9.15 7.78
N ASP A 79 -0.70 -9.86 8.88
CA ASP A 79 0.12 -9.35 9.98
C ASP A 79 1.54 -8.99 9.50
N ARG A 80 2.08 -9.73 8.52
CA ARG A 80 3.36 -9.43 7.89
C ARG A 80 3.31 -8.12 7.12
N ASP A 81 2.23 -7.85 6.37
CA ASP A 81 2.09 -6.59 5.63
C ASP A 81 2.10 -5.37 6.55
N LEU A 82 1.39 -5.46 7.68
CA LEU A 82 1.37 -4.41 8.71
C LEU A 82 2.73 -4.28 9.40
N TYR A 83 3.36 -5.39 9.74
CA TYR A 83 4.68 -5.42 10.37
C TYR A 83 5.75 -4.77 9.49
N GLU A 84 5.79 -5.12 8.21
CA GLU A 84 6.73 -4.56 7.26
C GLU A 84 6.45 -3.07 7.00
N SER A 85 5.17 -2.67 7.00
CA SER A 85 4.77 -1.26 6.86
C SER A 85 5.29 -0.40 8.00
N ILE A 86 5.16 -0.88 9.25
CA ILE A 86 5.74 -0.21 10.42
C ILE A 86 7.27 -0.24 10.37
N THR A 87 7.85 -1.38 9.96
CA THR A 87 9.31 -1.55 9.91
C THR A 87 9.95 -0.54 8.96
N ARG A 88 9.48 -0.46 7.71
CA ARG A 88 10.13 0.33 6.66
C ARG A 88 9.64 1.78 6.57
N GLY A 89 8.48 2.08 7.17
CA GLY A 89 7.77 3.35 6.96
C GLY A 89 7.32 3.53 5.50
N PHE A 90 6.91 4.73 5.12
CA PHE A 90 6.45 5.00 3.75
C PHE A 90 7.24 6.15 3.11
N TYR A 91 7.85 5.88 1.95
CA TYR A 91 8.49 6.91 1.14
C TYR A 91 7.46 7.95 0.68
N ALA A 92 7.91 9.20 0.50
CA ALA A 92 7.08 10.36 0.16
C ALA A 92 5.85 10.47 1.11
N SER A 93 6.12 10.42 2.42
CA SER A 93 5.12 10.65 3.47
C SER A 93 5.79 11.00 4.80
N GLY A 94 4.98 11.43 5.78
CA GLY A 94 5.44 11.66 7.15
C GLY A 94 5.57 10.42 8.03
N MET A 95 5.43 9.19 7.50
CA MET A 95 5.57 7.95 8.29
C MET A 95 6.99 7.40 8.22
N PRO A 96 7.81 7.56 9.28
CA PRO A 96 9.21 7.14 9.28
C PRO A 96 9.36 5.62 9.41
N SER A 97 10.58 5.14 9.21
CA SER A 97 10.99 3.79 9.55
C SER A 97 11.08 3.62 11.08
N TRP A 98 10.59 2.48 11.58
CA TRP A 98 10.62 2.14 13.01
C TRP A 98 11.59 0.99 13.33
N VAL A 99 12.68 0.87 12.55
CA VAL A 99 13.75 -0.11 12.80
C VAL A 99 14.46 0.10 14.15
N ALA A 100 14.38 1.30 14.73
CA ALA A 100 14.89 1.60 16.07
C ALA A 100 14.13 0.88 17.19
N LEU A 101 12.87 0.48 16.96
CA LEU A 101 12.15 -0.40 17.87
C LEU A 101 12.62 -1.85 17.69
N THR A 102 12.50 -2.69 18.71
CA THR A 102 12.78 -4.12 18.56
C THR A 102 11.74 -4.79 17.65
N LYS A 103 12.08 -5.95 17.07
CA LYS A 103 11.12 -6.77 16.30
C LYS A 103 9.85 -7.07 17.11
N GLN A 104 10.00 -7.38 18.40
CA GLN A 104 8.88 -7.63 19.31
C GLN A 104 8.01 -6.39 19.51
N GLN A 105 8.61 -5.21 19.68
CA GLN A 105 7.87 -3.95 19.83
C GLN A 105 7.06 -3.61 18.57
N ARG A 106 7.59 -3.89 17.38
CA ARG A 106 6.85 -3.68 16.13
C ARG A 106 5.67 -4.64 15.97
N ILE A 107 5.80 -5.93 16.30
CA ILE A 107 4.64 -6.85 16.24
C ILE A 107 3.61 -6.55 17.34
N ASP A 108 4.03 -6.02 18.49
CA ASP A 108 3.12 -5.49 19.52
C ASP A 108 2.31 -4.31 18.98
N LEU A 109 2.94 -3.37 18.25
CA LEU A 109 2.25 -2.28 17.55
C LEU A 109 1.23 -2.80 16.53
N VAL A 110 1.58 -3.82 15.73
CA VAL A 110 0.62 -4.45 14.80
C VAL A 110 -0.61 -4.97 15.56
N ALA A 111 -0.39 -5.70 16.66
CA ALA A 111 -1.48 -6.22 17.48
C ALA A 111 -2.39 -5.10 17.99
N TYR A 112 -1.83 -3.94 18.37
CA TYR A 112 -2.62 -2.78 18.80
C TYR A 112 -3.35 -2.10 17.64
N VAL A 113 -2.70 -1.89 16.49
CA VAL A 113 -3.32 -1.28 15.30
C VAL A 113 -4.55 -2.06 14.83
N LYS A 114 -4.49 -3.39 14.87
CA LYS A 114 -5.63 -4.26 14.54
C LYS A 114 -6.84 -4.06 15.46
N THR A 115 -6.66 -3.50 16.66
CA THR A 115 -7.79 -3.25 17.58
C THR A 115 -8.71 -2.13 17.13
N PHE A 116 -8.26 -1.24 16.24
CA PHE A 116 -9.04 -0.09 15.77
C PHE A 116 -10.18 -0.45 14.81
N SER A 117 -10.15 -1.65 14.22
CA SER A 117 -11.20 -2.08 13.28
C SER A 117 -11.81 -3.42 13.68
N PRO A 118 -13.14 -3.54 13.72
CA PRO A 118 -13.80 -4.81 14.00
C PRO A 118 -13.56 -5.86 12.90
N ARG A 119 -13.20 -5.43 11.67
CA ARG A 119 -12.90 -6.32 10.54
C ARG A 119 -11.85 -7.37 10.89
N PHE A 120 -10.80 -7.00 11.62
CA PHE A 120 -9.74 -7.93 12.05
C PHE A 120 -10.20 -9.03 13.03
N LYS A 121 -11.40 -8.92 13.59
CA LYS A 121 -12.03 -9.98 14.41
C LYS A 121 -13.08 -10.78 13.63
N GLN A 122 -13.65 -10.18 12.58
CA GLN A 122 -14.83 -10.69 11.87
C GLN A 122 -14.46 -11.37 10.55
N GLU A 123 -13.36 -10.98 9.93
CA GLU A 123 -12.93 -11.46 8.62
C GLU A 123 -11.64 -12.29 8.75
N SER A 124 -11.50 -13.28 7.88
CA SER A 124 -10.25 -14.00 7.68
C SER A 124 -9.34 -13.24 6.71
N VAL A 125 -8.04 -13.21 6.99
CA VAL A 125 -7.04 -12.72 6.04
C VAL A 125 -6.94 -13.70 4.87
N ALA A 126 -7.12 -13.20 3.64
CA ALA A 126 -6.99 -14.00 2.44
C ALA A 126 -5.53 -14.45 2.19
N ALA A 127 -5.36 -15.45 1.35
CA ALA A 127 -4.03 -15.83 0.88
C ALA A 127 -3.39 -14.66 0.09
N PRO A 128 -2.05 -14.49 0.17
CA PRO A 128 -1.32 -13.58 -0.70
C PRO A 128 -1.59 -13.87 -2.18
N VAL A 129 -1.63 -12.83 -3.00
CA VAL A 129 -1.67 -12.99 -4.45
C VAL A 129 -0.38 -13.64 -4.95
N THR A 130 -0.51 -14.54 -5.92
CA THR A 130 0.64 -15.16 -6.56
C THR A 130 1.29 -14.17 -7.51
N ILE A 131 2.59 -13.94 -7.33
CA ILE A 131 3.42 -13.12 -8.23
C ILE A 131 4.21 -14.09 -9.11
N PRO A 132 4.04 -14.07 -10.45
CA PRO A 132 4.86 -14.89 -11.33
C PRO A 132 6.32 -14.43 -11.31
N ALA A 133 7.22 -15.30 -11.74
CA ALA A 133 8.63 -14.94 -11.88
C ALA A 133 8.78 -13.74 -12.82
N GLU A 134 9.66 -12.81 -12.45
CA GLU A 134 9.98 -11.63 -13.24
C GLU A 134 10.76 -12.02 -14.51
N PRO A 135 10.25 -11.70 -15.72
CA PRO A 135 11.01 -11.83 -16.95
C PRO A 135 12.19 -10.86 -16.99
N ALA A 136 13.18 -11.11 -17.85
CA ALA A 136 14.27 -10.16 -18.03
C ALA A 136 13.75 -8.80 -18.53
N SER A 137 14.23 -7.72 -17.90
CA SER A 137 14.01 -6.36 -18.40
C SER A 137 14.81 -6.13 -19.68
N THR A 138 14.11 -5.77 -20.75
CA THR A 138 14.66 -5.53 -22.10
C THR A 138 14.13 -4.21 -22.64
N PRO A 139 14.79 -3.58 -23.64
CA PRO A 139 14.24 -2.38 -24.28
C PRO A 139 12.81 -2.58 -24.81
N GLN A 140 12.49 -3.79 -25.30
CA GLN A 140 11.17 -4.13 -25.78
C GLN A 140 10.13 -4.25 -24.65
N SER A 141 10.50 -4.78 -23.48
CA SER A 141 9.57 -4.82 -22.32
C SER A 141 9.29 -3.42 -21.78
N VAL A 142 10.31 -2.55 -21.72
CA VAL A 142 10.16 -1.14 -21.35
C VAL A 142 9.25 -0.42 -22.34
N GLN A 143 9.43 -0.63 -23.66
CA GLN A 143 8.56 -0.01 -24.67
C GLN A 143 7.10 -0.45 -24.52
N ARG A 144 6.84 -1.76 -24.37
CA ARG A 144 5.48 -2.27 -24.11
C ARG A 144 4.91 -1.70 -22.81
N GLY A 145 5.73 -1.57 -21.77
CA GLY A 145 5.35 -0.96 -20.50
C GLY A 145 4.91 0.49 -20.63
N ALA A 146 5.62 1.28 -21.44
CA ALA A 146 5.26 2.66 -21.74
C ALA A 146 3.89 2.73 -22.45
N GLU A 147 3.68 1.92 -23.49
CA GLU A 147 2.40 1.83 -24.21
C GLU A 147 1.25 1.46 -23.28
N LEU A 148 1.48 0.50 -22.37
CA LEU A 148 0.49 0.09 -21.37
C LEU A 148 0.20 1.20 -20.36
N PHE A 149 1.22 1.89 -19.85
CA PHE A 149 1.08 3.03 -18.95
C PHE A 149 0.17 4.11 -19.54
N ALA A 150 0.28 4.38 -20.84
CA ALA A 150 -0.65 5.26 -21.55
C ALA A 150 -2.03 4.64 -21.72
N LYS A 151 -2.10 3.39 -22.21
CA LYS A 151 -3.34 2.69 -22.53
C LYS A 151 -4.29 2.54 -21.33
N VAL A 152 -3.76 2.28 -20.13
CA VAL A 152 -4.56 2.17 -18.90
C VAL A 152 -4.66 3.48 -18.12
N ASN A 153 -4.32 4.61 -18.76
CA ASN A 153 -4.46 5.96 -18.22
C ASN A 153 -3.69 6.22 -16.91
N CYS A 154 -2.55 5.58 -16.68
CA CYS A 154 -1.70 5.90 -15.51
C CYS A 154 -1.30 7.39 -15.51
N TRP A 155 -1.02 7.93 -16.69
CA TRP A 155 -0.60 9.32 -16.91
C TRP A 155 -1.63 10.37 -16.47
N SER A 156 -2.93 10.04 -16.41
CA SER A 156 -3.97 11.01 -16.04
C SER A 156 -3.79 11.50 -14.60
N CYS A 157 -3.23 10.64 -13.75
CA CYS A 157 -2.90 10.91 -12.36
C CYS A 157 -1.39 11.14 -12.18
N HIS A 158 -0.56 10.26 -12.73
CA HIS A 158 0.90 10.30 -12.52
C HIS A 158 1.65 11.25 -13.44
N GLY A 159 1.01 11.82 -14.47
CA GLY A 159 1.68 12.58 -15.53
C GLY A 159 2.37 11.68 -16.55
N LYS A 160 2.63 12.21 -17.76
CA LYS A 160 3.32 11.46 -18.84
C LYS A 160 4.74 11.04 -18.44
N GLU A 161 5.38 11.81 -17.57
CA GLU A 161 6.75 11.56 -17.09
C GLU A 161 6.80 11.02 -15.65
N GLY A 162 5.66 10.64 -15.06
CA GLY A 162 5.61 10.06 -13.72
C GLY A 162 5.79 11.05 -12.56
N ARG A 163 5.74 12.37 -12.80
CA ARG A 163 5.99 13.41 -11.80
C ARG A 163 4.84 13.69 -10.84
N GLY A 164 3.71 12.98 -10.99
CA GLY A 164 2.51 13.20 -10.17
C GLY A 164 1.76 14.48 -10.52
N ASP A 165 1.96 14.99 -11.73
CA ASP A 165 1.42 16.24 -12.28
C ASP A 165 0.37 16.00 -13.38
N GLY A 166 -0.21 14.80 -13.43
CA GLY A 166 -1.30 14.49 -14.36
C GLY A 166 -2.52 15.40 -14.17
N PRO A 167 -3.35 15.61 -15.20
CA PRO A 167 -4.47 16.55 -15.16
C PRO A 167 -5.49 16.27 -14.04
N SER A 168 -5.61 15.01 -13.60
CA SER A 168 -6.51 14.64 -12.50
C SER A 168 -5.87 14.81 -11.12
N ALA A 169 -4.53 14.90 -11.02
CA ALA A 169 -3.77 14.78 -9.78
C ALA A 169 -4.24 15.73 -8.67
N ALA A 170 -4.54 16.99 -9.02
CA ALA A 170 -4.95 18.00 -8.05
C ALA A 170 -6.34 17.77 -7.43
N THR A 171 -7.19 16.95 -8.07
CA THR A 171 -8.59 16.72 -7.68
C THR A 171 -8.81 15.39 -6.96
N LEU A 172 -7.79 14.54 -6.90
CA LEU A 172 -7.88 13.21 -6.29
C LEU A 172 -8.07 13.30 -4.78
N THR A 173 -8.96 12.47 -4.25
CA THR A 173 -9.23 12.35 -2.82
C THR A 173 -9.12 10.90 -2.36
N ASP A 174 -8.73 10.70 -1.10
CA ASP A 174 -8.74 9.40 -0.45
C ASP A 174 -10.17 8.98 -0.05
N SER A 175 -10.32 7.78 0.51
CA SER A 175 -11.63 7.28 0.98
C SER A 175 -12.31 8.12 2.07
N LYS A 176 -11.63 9.15 2.62
CA LYS A 176 -12.17 10.10 3.60
C LYS A 176 -12.40 11.49 2.99
N GLY A 177 -12.17 11.67 1.69
CA GLY A 177 -12.28 12.96 1.02
C GLY A 177 -11.08 13.88 1.24
N ASN A 178 -9.98 13.40 1.84
CA ASN A 178 -8.76 14.22 1.94
C ASN A 178 -8.05 14.26 0.59
N PRO A 179 -7.44 15.38 0.18
CA PRO A 179 -6.58 15.43 -0.99
C PRO A 179 -5.48 14.36 -0.91
N ILE A 180 -5.28 13.63 -1.99
CA ILE A 180 -4.19 12.66 -2.12
C ILE A 180 -3.59 12.71 -3.52
N ARG A 181 -2.36 13.18 -3.60
CA ARG A 181 -1.65 13.29 -4.87
C ARG A 181 -0.70 12.11 -5.06
N PRO A 182 -0.56 11.57 -6.28
CA PRO A 182 0.56 10.71 -6.60
C PRO A 182 1.86 11.47 -6.32
N TYR A 183 2.80 10.82 -5.65
CA TYR A 183 4.11 11.41 -5.46
C TYR A 183 4.92 11.26 -6.76
N ASP A 184 5.95 12.09 -6.90
CA ASP A 184 6.87 12.02 -8.03
C ASP A 184 7.60 10.66 -8.04
N LEU A 185 7.30 9.85 -9.06
CA LEU A 185 7.91 8.54 -9.27
C LEU A 185 9.32 8.63 -9.85
N THR A 186 9.75 9.81 -10.31
CA THR A 186 11.11 10.03 -10.83
C THR A 186 12.14 10.21 -9.72
N GLY A 187 11.67 10.52 -8.50
CA GLY A 187 12.53 10.76 -7.35
C GLY A 187 12.73 9.55 -6.43
N GLY A 188 13.81 9.60 -5.65
CA GLY A 188 14.03 8.72 -4.50
C GLY A 188 14.80 7.43 -4.80
N THR A 189 14.97 6.64 -3.75
CA THR A 189 15.71 5.36 -3.79
C THR A 189 14.81 4.13 -3.73
N ARG A 190 13.49 4.33 -3.57
CA ARG A 190 12.48 3.25 -3.46
C ARG A 190 11.07 3.77 -3.70
N PHE A 191 10.13 2.86 -3.97
CA PHE A 191 8.70 3.18 -4.02
C PHE A 191 8.05 3.18 -2.63
N LYS A 192 6.80 3.66 -2.55
CA LYS A 192 6.07 3.83 -1.28
C LYS A 192 6.03 2.54 -0.45
N CYS A 193 5.64 1.42 -1.05
CA CYS A 193 5.41 0.17 -0.35
C CYS A 193 6.61 -0.76 -0.27
N GLY A 194 7.74 -0.42 -0.90
CA GLY A 194 8.85 -1.36 -1.02
C GLY A 194 9.99 -0.85 -1.88
N SER A 195 11.01 -1.67 -2.03
CA SER A 195 12.18 -1.40 -2.89
C SER A 195 12.45 -2.50 -3.91
N SER A 196 11.62 -3.55 -3.95
CA SER A 196 11.74 -4.63 -4.93
C SER A 196 10.70 -4.51 -6.04
N ASP A 197 11.04 -5.06 -7.19
CA ASP A 197 10.19 -5.06 -8.39
C ASP A 197 8.93 -5.91 -8.14
N GLN A 198 9.04 -6.97 -7.33
CA GLN A 198 7.90 -7.75 -6.82
C GLN A 198 6.95 -6.95 -5.93
N GLU A 199 7.46 -6.00 -5.14
CA GLU A 199 6.60 -5.09 -4.36
C GLU A 199 5.86 -4.13 -5.27
N LEU A 200 6.52 -3.57 -6.29
CA LEU A 200 5.87 -2.69 -7.25
C LEU A 200 4.83 -3.44 -8.09
N TYR A 201 5.16 -4.65 -8.58
CA TYR A 201 4.23 -5.54 -9.26
C TYR A 201 2.99 -5.78 -8.41
N ARG A 202 3.20 -6.09 -7.13
CA ARG A 202 2.13 -6.35 -6.18
C ARG A 202 1.26 -5.12 -5.94
N ASP A 203 1.84 -3.92 -5.85
CA ASP A 203 1.07 -2.68 -5.71
C ASP A 203 0.15 -2.46 -6.92
N LEU A 204 0.61 -2.76 -8.14
CA LEU A 204 -0.21 -2.68 -9.36
C LEU A 204 -1.33 -3.74 -9.38
N VAL A 205 -1.03 -4.98 -9.00
CA VAL A 205 -2.03 -6.06 -8.94
C VAL A 205 -3.07 -5.80 -7.85
N ASN A 206 -2.66 -5.31 -6.69
CA ASN A 206 -3.54 -5.20 -5.53
C ASN A 206 -4.26 -3.86 -5.43
N GLY A 207 -3.77 -2.84 -6.14
CA GLY A 207 -4.14 -1.45 -5.93
C GLY A 207 -3.75 -0.95 -4.54
N LEU A 208 -3.98 0.33 -4.29
CA LEU A 208 -3.67 0.95 -3.00
C LEU A 208 -4.98 1.33 -2.29
N ASP A 209 -5.51 0.40 -1.49
CA ASP A 209 -6.81 0.56 -0.83
C ASP A 209 -6.96 1.90 -0.08
N GLY A 210 -8.12 2.50 -0.24
CA GLY A 210 -8.44 3.82 0.29
C GLY A 210 -7.77 4.97 -0.47
N THR A 211 -7.23 4.72 -1.67
CA THR A 211 -6.80 5.75 -2.62
C THR A 211 -7.46 5.52 -3.99
N PRO A 212 -7.41 6.47 -4.92
CA PRO A 212 -7.92 6.29 -6.28
C PRO A 212 -7.09 5.34 -7.17
N MET A 213 -5.95 4.82 -6.70
CA MET A 213 -5.11 3.90 -7.47
C MET A 213 -5.70 2.47 -7.42
N PRO A 214 -6.35 1.99 -8.51
CA PRO A 214 -7.09 0.73 -8.49
C PRO A 214 -6.15 -0.47 -8.60
N SER A 215 -6.73 -1.65 -8.49
CA SER A 215 -6.10 -2.88 -8.97
C SER A 215 -6.11 -2.91 -10.50
N PHE A 216 -5.03 -3.40 -11.11
CA PHE A 216 -4.91 -3.61 -12.55
C PHE A 216 -4.96 -5.09 -12.95
N SER A 217 -5.30 -6.01 -12.03
CA SER A 217 -5.33 -7.45 -12.31
C SER A 217 -6.34 -7.84 -13.40
N ASP A 218 -7.41 -7.06 -13.54
CA ASP A 218 -8.46 -7.31 -14.55
C ASP A 218 -8.17 -6.58 -15.87
N ALA A 219 -7.32 -5.56 -15.85
CA ALA A 219 -6.98 -4.73 -17.00
C ALA A 219 -5.72 -5.22 -17.73
N LEU A 220 -4.78 -5.86 -17.01
CA LEU A 220 -3.47 -6.25 -17.51
C LEU A 220 -3.18 -7.72 -17.20
N LYS A 221 -2.62 -8.43 -18.19
CA LYS A 221 -2.10 -9.79 -17.99
C LYS A 221 -0.83 -9.77 -17.13
N PRO A 222 -0.45 -10.88 -16.49
CA PRO A 222 0.70 -10.91 -15.61
C PRO A 222 2.02 -10.41 -16.25
N ASP A 223 2.33 -10.80 -17.48
CA ASP A 223 3.54 -10.32 -18.19
C ASP A 223 3.46 -8.82 -18.54
N GLN A 224 2.25 -8.30 -18.78
CA GLN A 224 2.03 -6.89 -19.06
C GLN A 224 2.25 -6.03 -17.81
N ILE A 225 1.95 -6.55 -16.63
CA ILE A 225 2.26 -5.86 -15.37
C ILE A 225 3.78 -5.78 -15.17
N TRP A 226 4.52 -6.85 -15.49
CA TRP A 226 5.99 -6.80 -15.48
C TRP A 226 6.55 -5.80 -16.49
N ASP A 227 6.01 -5.72 -17.70
CA ASP A 227 6.39 -4.69 -18.68
C ASP A 227 6.19 -3.26 -18.09
N VAL A 228 5.06 -3.01 -17.41
CA VAL A 228 4.81 -1.73 -16.73
C VAL A 228 5.80 -1.48 -15.58
N VAL A 229 6.13 -2.48 -14.78
CA VAL A 229 7.17 -2.39 -13.72
C VAL A 229 8.51 -1.96 -14.33
N HIS A 230 8.96 -2.63 -15.39
CA HIS A 230 10.20 -2.29 -16.09
C HIS A 230 10.20 -0.83 -16.59
N TYR A 231 9.07 -0.37 -17.14
CA TYR A 231 8.94 1.03 -17.57
C TYR A 231 9.00 2.02 -16.40
N ILE A 232 8.28 1.76 -15.31
CA ILE A 232 8.28 2.64 -14.12
C ILE A 232 9.69 2.81 -13.56
N HIS A 233 10.52 1.76 -13.56
CA HIS A 233 11.92 1.88 -13.15
C HIS A 233 12.73 2.84 -14.03
N THR A 234 12.42 2.95 -15.32
CA THR A 234 13.11 3.93 -16.19
C THR A 234 12.80 5.38 -15.81
N LEU A 235 11.65 5.64 -15.20
CA LEU A 235 11.25 6.97 -14.73
C LEU A 235 12.12 7.46 -13.55
N GLN A 236 12.56 6.56 -12.66
CA GLN A 236 13.40 6.89 -11.50
C GLN A 236 14.83 7.33 -11.87
N HIS A 237 15.32 6.93 -13.04
CA HIS A 237 16.72 7.14 -13.42
C HIS A 237 16.93 8.29 -14.39
N GLY A 238 15.93 9.16 -14.59
CA GLY A 238 15.99 10.23 -15.58
C GLY A 238 16.24 9.71 -17.00
N GLY A 239 15.95 8.42 -17.25
CA GLY A 239 15.97 7.87 -18.59
C GLY A 239 14.93 8.62 -19.40
N THR A 240 15.30 9.08 -20.59
CA THR A 240 14.40 9.77 -21.51
C THR A 240 13.08 9.01 -21.56
N ALA A 241 12.02 9.59 -21.00
CA ALA A 241 10.69 8.98 -21.08
C ALA A 241 10.45 8.68 -22.55
N ILE A 242 10.18 7.42 -22.89
CA ILE A 242 9.88 7.07 -24.28
C ILE A 242 8.60 7.83 -24.61
N VAL A 243 8.76 8.94 -25.34
CA VAL A 243 7.66 9.78 -25.77
C VAL A 243 6.83 8.93 -26.71
N ILE A 244 5.66 8.51 -26.24
CA ILE A 244 4.67 7.88 -27.09
C ILE A 244 4.23 8.98 -28.06
N ALA A 245 4.68 8.87 -29.30
CA ALA A 245 4.29 9.79 -30.36
C ALA A 245 2.76 9.77 -30.46
N ASP A 246 2.13 10.92 -30.26
CA ASP A 246 0.71 11.11 -30.55
C ASP A 246 0.50 10.78 -32.04
N SER A 247 -0.30 9.76 -32.32
CA SER A 247 -0.69 9.39 -33.69
C SER A 247 -1.93 10.13 -34.18
N ASP A 248 -2.38 11.18 -33.47
CA ASP A 248 -3.60 11.92 -33.81
C ASP A 248 -3.45 13.45 -33.68
N GLN A 249 -2.68 14.03 -34.60
CA GLN A 249 -2.79 15.44 -35.00
C GLN A 249 -2.67 15.51 -36.53
N ASP A 250 -3.63 14.92 -37.25
CA ASP A 250 -3.95 15.27 -38.65
C ASP A 250 -5.31 14.64 -39.02
N LYS A 251 -6.39 15.33 -38.62
CA LYS A 251 -7.68 15.44 -39.35
C LYS A 251 -8.65 16.37 -38.64
#